data_AF-K9APU7-F1
#
_entry.id   AF-K9APU7-F1
#
_cell.length_a   1.000
_cell.length_b   1.000
_cell.length_c   1.000
_cell.angle_alpha   90.00
_cell.angle_beta   90.00
_cell.angle_gamma   90.00
#
_symmetry.space_group_name_H-M   'P 1'
#
loop_
_entity.id
_entity.type
_entity.pdbx_description
1 polymer ?
#
loop_
_entity_poly.entity_id
_entity_poly.type
_entity_poly.pdbx_seq_one_letter_code
_entity_poly.pdbx_strand_id
1 'polypeptide(L)'
;MGYSPPPSSDLTHYLNLTDAVELGFGAYQTLRRYIAQGKLPAVKVGGRIKVLRSDLNALAVPKRQPTFEEVEAAAERLASSAPPLSDAQVRRLSAIFGGAA
;
A
#
# COMPACT_ATOMS: atom_id res chain seq x y z
N MET A 1 29.13 23.76 -22.06
CA MET A 1 28.09 23.70 -21.00
C MET A 1 28.32 22.43 -20.21
N GLY A 2 29.04 22.52 -19.09
CA GLY A 2 29.42 21.35 -18.29
C GLY A 2 28.28 20.92 -17.38
N TYR A 3 27.62 19.81 -17.70
CA TYR A 3 26.81 19.10 -16.73
C TYR A 3 27.76 18.39 -15.77
N SER A 4 27.95 18.94 -14.58
CA SER A 4 28.58 18.20 -13.48
C SER A 4 27.52 17.22 -12.97
N PRO A 5 27.73 15.90 -13.05
CA PRO A 5 26.86 14.97 -12.36
C PRO A 5 26.83 15.36 -10.86
N PRO A 6 25.67 15.32 -10.21
CA PRO A 6 25.61 15.57 -8.77
C PRO A 6 26.54 14.58 -8.06
N PRO A 7 27.18 14.98 -6.95
CA PRO A 7 28.09 14.11 -6.22
C PRO A 7 27.39 12.77 -5.90
N SER A 8 28.09 11.66 -6.17
CA SER A 8 27.67 10.34 -5.74
C SER A 8 27.77 10.32 -4.22
N SER A 9 26.66 10.61 -3.55
CA SER A 9 26.61 10.80 -2.12
C SER A 9 26.38 9.43 -1.42
N ASP A 10 26.94 9.23 -0.22
CA ASP A 10 26.83 7.96 0.52
C ASP A 10 25.52 7.90 1.33
N LEU A 11 24.50 7.11 0.95
CA LEU A 11 23.10 7.29 1.40
C LEU A 11 22.65 7.02 2.88
N THR A 12 23.09 7.78 3.90
CA THR A 12 22.30 8.10 5.13
C THR A 12 21.09 9.07 4.92
N HIS A 13 20.42 9.02 3.76
CA HIS A 13 20.40 10.22 2.90
C HIS A 13 19.10 10.38 2.11
N TYR A 14 18.91 11.63 1.72
CA TYR A 14 17.68 12.17 1.16
C TYR A 14 17.47 11.76 -0.31
N LEU A 15 16.43 10.97 -0.55
CA LEU A 15 15.95 10.58 -1.88
C LEU A 15 14.91 11.59 -2.36
N ASN A 16 14.86 11.81 -3.68
CA ASN A 16 13.67 12.44 -4.25
C ASN A 16 12.55 11.40 -4.42
N LEU A 17 11.32 11.86 -4.59
CA LEU A 17 10.17 10.95 -4.71
C LEU A 17 10.21 10.08 -5.97
N THR A 18 10.83 10.53 -7.06
CA THR A 18 11.02 9.73 -8.27
C THR A 18 12.00 8.59 -8.00
N ASP A 19 13.15 8.86 -7.37
CA ASP A 19 14.13 7.83 -7.00
C ASP A 19 13.49 6.79 -6.06
N ALA A 20 12.67 7.24 -5.10
CA ALA A 20 11.96 6.34 -4.18
C ALA A 20 10.98 5.40 -4.92
N VAL A 21 10.35 5.87 -6.00
CA VAL A 21 9.47 5.06 -6.86
C VAL A 21 10.30 4.04 -7.65
N GLU A 22 11.41 4.45 -8.25
CA GLU A 22 12.33 3.57 -8.98
C GLU A 22 12.91 2.47 -8.08
N LEU A 23 13.16 2.79 -6.81
CA LEU A 23 13.60 1.84 -5.79
C LEU A 23 12.47 0.94 -5.25
N GLY A 24 11.23 1.12 -5.71
CA GLY A 24 10.10 0.26 -5.36
C GLY A 24 9.43 0.53 -4.02
N PHE A 25 9.69 1.67 -3.37
CA PHE A 25 9.06 2.00 -2.08
C PHE A 25 7.55 2.32 -2.18
N GLY A 26 7.05 2.51 -3.40
CA GLY A 26 5.64 2.72 -3.68
C GLY A 26 5.42 3.69 -4.83
N ALA A 27 4.16 3.83 -5.25
CA ALA A 27 3.79 4.78 -6.30
C ALA A 27 3.94 6.24 -5.82
N TYR A 28 4.26 7.15 -6.75
CA TYR A 28 4.52 8.55 -6.45
C TYR A 28 3.39 9.23 -5.66
N GLN A 29 2.13 9.02 -6.09
CA GLN A 29 0.96 9.59 -5.44
C GLN A 29 0.73 9.03 -4.03
N THR A 30 1.06 7.76 -3.81
CA THR A 30 1.00 7.14 -2.48
C THR A 30 2.00 7.80 -1.53
N LEU A 31 3.25 7.98 -1.97
CA LEU A 31 4.27 8.67 -1.16
C LEU A 31 3.86 10.12 -0.87
N ARG A 32 3.33 10.84 -1.86
CA ARG A 32 2.80 12.21 -1.68
C ARG A 32 1.65 12.27 -0.69
N ARG A 33 0.73 11.31 -0.76
CA ARG A 33 -0.38 11.17 0.19
C ARG A 33 0.14 10.91 1.60
N TYR A 34 1.14 10.05 1.77
CA TYR A 34 1.73 9.77 3.09
C TYR A 34 2.44 10.99 3.69
N ILE A 35 3.11 11.79 2.87
CA ILE A 35 3.68 13.07 3.31
C ILE A 35 2.56 14.03 3.74
N ALA A 36 1.50 14.17 2.94
CA ALA A 36 0.36 15.03 3.29
C ALA A 36 -0.38 14.58 4.56
N GLN A 37 -0.38 13.27 4.85
CA GLN A 37 -0.94 12.69 6.07
C GLN A 37 0.01 12.74 7.28
N GLY A 38 1.24 13.27 7.12
CA GLY A 38 2.25 13.30 8.18
C GLY A 38 2.84 11.92 8.54
N LYS A 39 2.61 10.90 7.70
CA LYS A 39 3.09 9.51 7.92
C LYS A 39 4.49 9.27 7.38
N LEU A 40 4.93 10.09 6.44
CA LEU A 40 6.28 10.05 5.88
C LEU A 40 6.91 11.44 6.06
N PRO A 41 7.92 11.58 6.93
CA PRO A 41 8.66 12.83 7.06
C PRO A 41 9.30 13.23 5.73
N ALA A 42 9.20 14.52 5.41
CA ALA A 42 9.79 15.08 4.20
C ALA A 42 10.31 16.49 4.45
N VAL A 43 11.39 16.84 3.76
CA VAL A 43 12.00 18.17 3.81
C VAL A 43 12.02 18.79 2.42
N LYS A 44 11.98 20.12 2.35
CA LYS A 44 12.09 20.86 1.10
C LYS A 44 13.51 21.39 0.96
N VAL A 45 14.23 20.94 -0.07
CA VAL A 45 15.60 21.36 -0.37
C VAL A 45 15.65 21.89 -1.79
N GLY A 46 16.02 23.17 -1.96
CA GLY A 46 16.10 23.79 -3.29
C GLY A 46 14.80 23.71 -4.10
N GLY A 47 13.64 23.83 -3.44
CA GLY A 47 12.33 23.74 -4.07
C GLY A 47 11.79 22.31 -4.27
N ARG A 48 12.61 21.27 -4.06
CA ARG A 48 12.23 19.87 -4.25
C ARG A 48 11.95 19.17 -2.92
N ILE A 49 10.99 18.26 -2.94
CA ILE A 49 10.67 17.41 -1.79
C ILE A 49 11.67 16.25 -1.73
N LYS A 50 12.19 16.02 -0.53
CA LYS A 50 13.17 14.98 -0.23
C LYS A 50 12.73 14.19 1.00
N VAL A 51 12.98 12.89 0.98
CA VAL A 51 12.62 11.94 2.05
C VAL A 51 13.83 11.12 2.45
N LEU A 52 13.98 10.78 3.73
CA LEU A 52 15.06 9.91 4.17
C LEU A 52 14.77 8.46 3.75
N ARG A 53 15.82 7.76 3.30
CA ARG A 53 15.71 6.33 3.00
C ARG A 53 15.33 5.49 4.23
N SER A 54 15.79 5.87 5.42
CA SER A 54 15.42 5.21 6.68
C SER A 54 13.91 5.27 6.94
N ASP A 55 13.29 6.42 6.68
CA ASP A 55 11.86 6.61 6.91
C ASP A 55 11.04 5.83 5.88
N LEU A 56 11.52 5.74 4.63
CA LEU A 56 10.94 4.87 3.61
C LEU A 56 11.03 3.40 4.00
N ASN A 57 12.19 2.95 4.51
CA ASN A 57 12.37 1.58 5.00
C ASN A 57 11.46 1.28 6.20
N ALA A 58 11.31 2.23 7.13
CA ALA A 58 10.42 2.09 8.28
C ALA A 58 8.93 2.02 7.85
N LEU A 59 8.58 2.73 6.78
CA LEU A 59 7.23 2.71 6.20
C LEU A 59 6.96 1.44 5.39
N ALA A 60 8.00 0.86 4.79
CA ALA A 60 7.93 -0.36 4.01
C ALA A 60 7.78 -1.59 4.92
N VAL A 61 6.62 -1.71 5.57
CA VAL A 61 6.23 -2.93 6.28
C VAL A 61 5.99 -4.00 5.21
N PRO A 62 6.80 -5.08 5.16
CA PRO A 62 6.59 -6.15 4.20
C PRO A 62 5.21 -6.77 4.44
N LYS A 63 4.31 -6.62 3.48
CA LYS A 63 3.03 -7.34 3.49
C LYS A 63 3.20 -8.54 2.59
N ARG A 64 3.33 -9.74 3.18
CA ARG A 64 3.17 -10.96 2.41
C ARG A 64 1.72 -11.08 1.96
N GLN A 65 1.50 -11.61 0.77
CA GLN A 65 0.15 -12.03 0.40
C GLN A 65 -0.30 -13.14 1.35
N PRO A 66 -1.56 -13.11 1.82
CA PRO A 66 -2.09 -14.21 2.60
C PRO A 66 -2.15 -15.46 1.71
N THR A 67 -1.87 -16.60 2.30
CA THR A 67 -2.07 -17.90 1.66
C THR A 67 -3.56 -18.19 1.49
N PHE A 68 -3.90 -19.15 0.62
CA PHE A 68 -5.30 -19.54 0.43
C PHE A 68 -5.91 -20.03 1.74
N GLU A 69 -5.17 -20.84 2.49
CA GLU A 69 -5.57 -21.43 3.78
C GLU A 69 -5.87 -20.35 4.82
N GLU A 70 -5.09 -19.27 4.85
CA GLU A 70 -5.33 -18.14 5.75
C GLU A 70 -6.58 -17.34 5.39
N VAL A 71 -6.85 -17.19 4.09
CA VAL A 71 -8.06 -16.54 3.60
C VAL A 71 -9.28 -17.42 3.91
N GLU A 72 -9.18 -18.72 3.67
CA GLU A 72 -10.24 -19.70 3.95
C GLU A 72 -10.57 -19.74 5.45
N ALA A 73 -9.58 -19.88 6.32
CA ALA A 73 -9.78 -19.86 7.77
C ALA A 73 -10.32 -18.50 8.28
N ALA A 74 -10.00 -17.39 7.63
CA ALA A 74 -10.60 -16.10 7.97
C ALA A 74 -12.08 -16.04 7.52
N ALA A 75 -12.39 -16.54 6.33
CA ALA A 75 -13.76 -16.60 5.81
C ALA A 75 -14.65 -17.49 6.70
N GLU A 76 -14.17 -18.66 7.12
CA GLU A 76 -14.90 -19.57 8.02
C GLU A 76 -15.21 -18.92 9.37
N ARG A 77 -14.24 -18.22 9.97
CA ARG A 77 -14.46 -17.50 11.25
C ARG A 77 -15.51 -16.39 11.10
N LEU A 78 -15.46 -15.65 9.99
CA LEU A 78 -16.46 -14.61 9.71
C LEU A 78 -17.84 -15.21 9.45
N ALA A 79 -17.93 -16.30 8.67
CA ALA A 79 -19.19 -16.99 8.42
C ALA A 79 -19.79 -17.55 9.72
N SER A 80 -18.95 -18.12 10.59
CA SER A 80 -19.38 -18.69 11.87
C SER A 80 -19.88 -17.64 12.87
N SER A 81 -19.38 -16.40 12.77
CA SER A 81 -19.82 -15.28 13.63
C SER A 81 -20.96 -14.47 13.03
N ALA A 82 -21.37 -14.76 11.80
CA ALA A 82 -22.43 -14.05 11.13
C ALA A 82 -23.82 -14.48 11.65
N PRO A 83 -24.80 -13.55 11.75
CA PRO A 83 -26.19 -13.90 11.99
C PRO A 83 -26.74 -14.81 10.88
N PRO A 84 -27.74 -15.66 11.18
CA PRO A 84 -28.38 -16.47 10.16
C PRO A 84 -29.01 -15.56 9.08
N LEU A 85 -28.95 -16.02 7.83
CA LEU A 85 -29.58 -15.34 6.71
C LEU A 85 -31.11 -15.34 6.90
N SER A 86 -31.74 -14.20 6.67
CA SER A 86 -33.20 -14.10 6.59
C SER A 86 -33.73 -14.80 5.34
N ASP A 87 -35.00 -15.24 5.37
CA ASP A 87 -35.65 -15.87 4.22
C ASP A 87 -35.60 -15.01 2.94
N ALA A 88 -35.67 -13.69 3.09
CA ALA A 88 -35.55 -12.76 1.97
C ALA A 88 -34.14 -12.78 1.35
N GLN A 89 -33.10 -12.86 2.19
CA GLN A 89 -31.72 -12.99 1.73
C GLN A 89 -31.48 -14.35 1.08
N VAL A 90 -32.01 -15.43 1.66
CA VAL A 90 -31.91 -16.78 1.08
C VAL A 90 -32.57 -16.82 -0.30
N ARG A 91 -33.81 -16.34 -0.44
CA ARG A 91 -34.49 -16.29 -1.76
C ARG A 91 -33.71 -15.49 -2.79
N ARG A 92 -33.12 -14.35 -2.39
CA ARG A 92 -32.30 -13.52 -3.28
C ARG A 92 -31.02 -14.24 -3.72
N LEU A 93 -30.34 -14.91 -2.79
CA LEU A 93 -29.13 -15.70 -3.11
C LEU A 93 -29.48 -16.89 -4.01
N SER A 94 -30.58 -17.60 -3.72
CA SER A 94 -31.06 -18.70 -4.57
C SER A 94 -31.38 -18.23 -5.99
N ALA A 95 -31.93 -17.02 -6.18
CA ALA A 95 -32.15 -16.48 -7.52
C ALA A 95 -30.85 -16.14 -8.27
N ILE A 96 -29.81 -15.68 -7.54
CA ILE A 96 -28.51 -15.33 -8.12
C ILE A 96 -27.70 -16.57 -8.47
N PHE A 97 -27.65 -17.57 -7.58
CA PHE A 97 -26.82 -18.77 -7.71
C PHE A 97 -27.55 -19.98 -8.30
N GLY A 98 -28.88 -20.02 -8.22
CA GLY A 98 -29.69 -21.15 -8.67
C GLY A 98 -29.87 -21.25 -10.18
N GLY A 99 -29.46 -20.22 -10.93
CA GLY A 99 -29.60 -20.18 -12.38
C GLY A 99 -31.07 -20.15 -12.83
N ALA A 100 -31.49 -19.05 -13.45
CA ALA A 100 -32.55 -19.19 -14.45
C ALA A 100 -31.92 -19.97 -15.62
N ALA A 101 -32.20 -21.28 -15.68
CA ALA A 101 -31.98 -22.10 -16.85
C ALA A 101 -32.83 -21.60 -18.02
#